data_AF-C6A0D4-F1
#
_entry.id   AF-C6A0D4-F1
#
_cell.length_a   1.000
_cell.length_b   1.000
_cell.length_c   1.000
_cell.angle_alpha   90.00
_cell.angle_beta   90.00
_cell.angle_gamma   90.00
#
_symmetry.space_group_name_H-M   'P 1'
#
loop_
_entity.id
_entity.type
_entity.pdbx_description
1 polymer ?
#
loop_
_entity_poly.entity_id
_entity_poly.type
_entity_poly.pdbx_seq_one_letter_code
_entity_poly.pdbx_strand_id
1 'polypeptide(L)'
;MIGVVASIIGGLILKEYVMFIAPILFGLSLKNRDFGLVGYFLYIIYSSSKVVSGDVYTYEELMNALIFGFSGVLLLDDVLRREVRVRKPEIIPILFVLFGFVIPESFLAGGVLYFLMMKPDLKVALPVVGVILAFAIFKENLLGLGASGQAVVFGGFVLFTLTVAFLMREVKRVDMLR
;
A
#
# COMPACT_ATOMS: atom_id res chain seq x y z
N MET A 1 8.93 1.86 -10.39
CA MET A 1 7.69 1.84 -11.19
C MET A 1 6.69 0.75 -10.79
N ILE A 2 7.00 -0.08 -9.79
CA ILE A 2 6.06 -1.13 -9.35
C ILE A 2 4.77 -0.54 -8.78
N GLY A 3 4.82 0.64 -8.16
CA GLY A 3 3.67 1.33 -7.62
C GLY A 3 2.68 1.77 -8.68
N VAL A 4 3.17 2.35 -9.77
CA VAL A 4 2.32 2.68 -10.92
C VAL A 4 1.65 1.42 -11.48
N VAL A 5 2.39 0.32 -11.63
CA VAL A 5 1.83 -0.96 -12.07
C VAL A 5 0.79 -1.48 -11.08
N ALA A 6 1.09 -1.46 -9.78
CA ALA A 6 0.19 -1.90 -8.74
C ALA A 6 -1.09 -1.07 -8.67
N SER A 7 -1.04 0.24 -8.92
CA SER A 7 -2.23 1.09 -9.00
C SER A 7 -3.08 0.80 -10.23
N ILE A 8 -2.48 0.52 -11.39
CA ILE A 8 -3.22 0.13 -12.60
C ILE A 8 -3.90 -1.22 -12.38
N ILE A 9 -3.16 -2.22 -11.90
CA ILE A 9 -3.72 -3.56 -11.65
C ILE A 9 -4.74 -3.54 -10.51
N GLY A 10 -4.46 -2.80 -9.44
CA GLY A 10 -5.42 -2.57 -8.36
C GLY A 10 -6.71 -1.93 -8.88
N GLY A 11 -6.61 -0.92 -9.75
CA GLY A 11 -7.77 -0.31 -10.41
C GLY A 11 -8.60 -1.28 -11.24
N LEU A 12 -7.94 -2.22 -11.93
CA LEU A 12 -8.63 -3.28 -12.69
C LEU A 12 -9.35 -4.28 -11.77
N ILE A 13 -8.71 -4.72 -10.70
CA ILE A 13 -9.31 -5.67 -9.73
C ILE A 13 -10.50 -5.02 -9.01
N LEU A 14 -10.31 -3.78 -8.56
CA LEU A 14 -11.28 -3.00 -7.81
C LEU A 14 -12.38 -2.40 -8.69
N LYS A 15 -12.20 -2.43 -10.02
CA LYS A 15 -13.08 -1.80 -11.03
C LYS A 15 -13.23 -0.28 -10.83
N GLU A 16 -12.18 0.36 -10.33
CA GLU A 16 -12.17 1.77 -9.97
C GLU A 16 -11.29 2.60 -10.90
N TYR A 17 -11.93 3.35 -11.79
CA TYR A 17 -11.25 4.10 -12.87
C TYR A 17 -10.32 5.19 -12.35
N VAL A 18 -10.58 5.69 -11.15
CA VAL A 18 -9.78 6.73 -10.49
C VAL A 18 -8.33 6.27 -10.33
N MET A 19 -8.10 4.97 -10.14
CA MET A 19 -6.75 4.43 -9.93
C MET A 19 -5.85 4.52 -11.17
N PHE A 20 -6.43 4.66 -12.38
CA PHE A 20 -5.66 4.88 -13.61
C PHE A 20 -5.04 6.28 -13.70
N ILE A 21 -5.31 7.18 -12.75
CA ILE A 21 -4.66 8.49 -12.67
C ILE A 21 -3.22 8.36 -12.10
N ALA A 22 -2.86 7.23 -11.49
CA ALA A 22 -1.54 7.01 -10.90
C ALA A 22 -0.32 7.34 -11.79
N PRO A 23 -0.30 7.01 -13.11
CA PRO A 23 0.79 7.42 -14.01
C PRO A 23 0.95 8.94 -14.13
N ILE A 24 -0.15 9.70 -14.08
CA ILE A 24 -0.14 11.17 -14.16
C ILE A 24 0.52 11.73 -12.90
N LEU A 25 0.18 11.21 -11.72
CA LEU A 25 0.76 11.62 -10.45
C LEU A 25 2.26 11.32 -10.39
N PHE A 26 2.65 10.14 -10.85
CA PHE A 26 4.05 9.80 -11.00
C PHE A 26 4.75 10.75 -11.99
N GLY A 27 4.14 11.07 -13.12
CA GLY A 27 4.65 12.07 -14.07
C GLY A 27 4.84 13.46 -13.46
N LEU A 28 3.91 13.93 -12.64
CA LEU A 28 4.05 15.17 -11.89
C LEU A 28 5.23 15.11 -10.91
N SER A 29 5.43 13.97 -10.25
CA SER A 29 6.53 13.76 -9.30
C SER A 29 7.92 13.87 -9.95
N LEU A 30 8.05 13.47 -11.22
CA LEU A 30 9.28 13.60 -12.01
C LEU A 30 9.65 15.06 -12.23
N LYS A 31 8.66 15.94 -12.42
CA LYS A 31 8.87 17.40 -12.59
C LYS A 31 9.12 18.10 -11.25
N ASN A 32 8.31 17.83 -10.24
CA ASN A 32 8.46 18.42 -8.90
C ASN A 32 7.92 17.47 -7.82
N ARG A 33 8.67 17.31 -6.73
CA ARG A 33 8.41 16.31 -5.68
C ARG A 33 7.16 16.69 -4.93
N ASP A 34 7.05 17.98 -4.65
CA ASP A 34 6.03 18.50 -3.78
C ASP A 34 4.69 18.50 -4.52
N PHE A 35 4.68 18.77 -5.83
CA PHE A 35 3.48 18.56 -6.67
C PHE A 35 3.10 17.09 -6.78
N GLY A 36 4.06 16.17 -6.93
CA GLY A 36 3.79 14.73 -6.92
C GLY A 36 3.20 14.25 -5.60
N LEU A 37 3.71 14.72 -4.47
CA LEU A 37 3.22 14.39 -3.13
C LEU A 37 1.83 14.96 -2.86
N VAL A 38 1.60 16.24 -3.17
CA VAL A 38 0.27 16.85 -3.05
C VAL A 38 -0.74 16.10 -3.92
N GLY A 39 -0.37 15.80 -5.18
CA GLY A 39 -1.19 15.00 -6.08
C GLY A 39 -1.49 13.61 -5.54
N TYR A 40 -0.47 12.92 -4.98
CA TYR A 40 -0.63 11.62 -4.33
C TYR A 40 -1.61 11.68 -3.14
N PHE A 41 -1.49 12.67 -2.25
CA PHE A 41 -2.40 12.78 -1.10
C PHE A 41 -3.84 13.05 -1.53
N LEU A 42 -4.05 13.96 -2.48
CA LEU A 42 -5.38 14.21 -3.05
C LEU A 42 -5.96 12.96 -3.70
N TYR A 43 -5.13 12.23 -4.45
CA TYR A 43 -5.51 10.97 -5.09
C TYR A 43 -5.91 9.90 -4.09
N ILE A 44 -5.14 9.69 -3.00
CA ILE A 44 -5.47 8.69 -1.99
C ILE A 44 -6.77 9.04 -1.29
N ILE A 45 -6.95 10.30 -0.87
CA ILE A 45 -8.17 10.76 -0.19
C ILE A 45 -9.39 10.58 -1.09
N TYR A 46 -9.28 10.97 -2.36
CA TYR A 46 -10.39 10.84 -3.30
C TYR A 46 -10.69 9.37 -3.63
N SER A 47 -9.66 8.57 -3.92
CA SER A 47 -9.83 7.15 -4.27
C SER A 47 -10.34 6.33 -3.09
N SER A 48 -9.91 6.62 -1.85
CA SER A 48 -10.40 5.91 -0.67
C SER A 48 -11.90 6.08 -0.45
N SER A 49 -12.46 7.24 -0.83
CA SER A 49 -13.90 7.49 -0.77
C SER A 49 -14.73 6.68 -1.78
N LYS A 50 -14.07 6.11 -2.80
CA LYS A 50 -14.71 5.32 -3.86
C LYS A 50 -14.53 3.82 -3.64
N VAL A 51 -13.30 3.43 -3.34
CA VAL A 51 -12.89 2.03 -3.23
C VAL A 51 -13.35 1.39 -1.91
N VAL A 52 -13.39 2.14 -0.81
CA VAL A 52 -13.71 1.63 0.52
C VAL A 52 -15.12 2.08 0.89
N SER A 53 -16.14 1.31 0.46
CA SER A 53 -17.55 1.68 0.66
C SER A 53 -18.42 0.63 1.40
N GLY A 54 -17.82 -0.31 2.14
CA GLY A 54 -18.58 -1.33 2.87
C GLY A 54 -17.94 -1.86 4.18
N ASP A 55 -18.54 -2.95 4.67
CA ASP A 55 -18.11 -3.74 5.83
C ASP A 55 -16.87 -4.62 5.52
N VAL A 56 -15.72 -4.25 6.08
CA VAL A 56 -14.39 -4.96 5.99
C VAL A 56 -14.40 -6.39 6.57
N TYR A 57 -15.57 -6.90 6.96
CA TYR A 57 -15.81 -8.20 7.55
C TYR A 57 -15.93 -9.31 6.51
N THR A 58 -16.23 -8.96 5.26
CA THR A 58 -16.23 -9.94 4.18
C THR A 58 -14.84 -10.06 3.61
N TYR A 59 -14.46 -11.30 3.25
CA TYR A 59 -13.16 -11.58 2.65
C TYR A 59 -12.88 -10.68 1.44
N GLU A 60 -13.91 -10.47 0.61
CA GLU A 60 -13.84 -9.66 -0.59
C GLU A 60 -13.54 -8.19 -0.29
N GLU A 61 -14.21 -7.60 0.70
CA GLU A 61 -13.99 -6.20 1.07
C GLU A 61 -12.65 -5.97 1.78
N LEU A 62 -12.26 -6.88 2.65
CA LEU A 62 -10.91 -6.88 3.25
C LEU A 62 -9.85 -6.96 2.15
N MET A 63 -10.05 -7.84 1.17
CA MET A 63 -9.13 -7.97 0.06
C MET A 63 -9.05 -6.71 -0.78
N ASN A 64 -10.19 -6.07 -1.05
CA ASN A 64 -10.24 -4.83 -1.79
C ASN A 64 -9.48 -3.70 -1.06
N ALA A 65 -9.69 -3.59 0.25
CA ALA A 65 -9.00 -2.60 1.08
C ALA A 65 -7.48 -2.84 1.13
N LEU A 66 -7.04 -4.10 1.21
CA LEU A 66 -5.63 -4.45 1.20
C LEU A 66 -4.98 -4.18 -0.17
N ILE A 67 -5.64 -4.53 -1.27
CA ILE A 67 -5.16 -4.21 -2.63
C ILE A 67 -5.00 -2.71 -2.81
N PHE A 68 -6.01 -1.93 -2.39
CA PHE A 68 -5.94 -0.48 -2.40
C PHE A 68 -4.77 0.04 -1.56
N GLY A 69 -4.64 -0.41 -0.30
CA GLY A 69 -3.58 0.00 0.60
C GLY A 69 -2.18 -0.30 0.07
N PHE A 70 -1.93 -1.53 -0.39
CA PHE A 70 -0.65 -1.92 -0.98
C PHE A 70 -0.37 -1.12 -2.26
N SER A 71 -1.35 -0.94 -3.14
CA SER A 71 -1.16 -0.12 -4.35
C SER A 71 -0.78 1.32 -4.02
N GLY A 72 -1.39 1.92 -2.98
CA GLY A 72 -1.08 3.26 -2.51
C GLY A 72 0.32 3.38 -1.94
N VAL A 73 0.73 2.45 -1.06
CA VAL A 73 2.08 2.44 -0.48
C VAL A 73 3.15 2.28 -1.56
N LEU A 74 2.92 1.37 -2.52
CA LEU A 74 3.86 1.16 -3.63
C LEU A 74 3.93 2.41 -4.53
N LEU A 75 2.78 3.06 -4.81
CA LEU A 75 2.74 4.30 -5.58
C LEU A 75 3.47 5.44 -4.86
N LEU A 76 3.34 5.55 -3.54
CA LEU A 76 4.07 6.52 -2.75
C LEU A 76 5.58 6.33 -2.90
N ASP A 77 6.06 5.09 -2.81
CA ASP A 77 7.48 4.79 -3.01
C ASP A 77 7.95 5.23 -4.40
N ASP A 78 7.16 4.97 -5.46
CA ASP A 78 7.47 5.45 -6.80
C ASP A 78 7.53 6.99 -6.87
N VAL A 79 6.52 7.70 -6.34
CA VAL A 79 6.47 9.18 -6.28
C VAL A 79 7.65 9.77 -5.50
N LEU A 80 8.11 9.06 -4.47
CA LEU A 80 9.26 9.47 -3.66
C LEU A 80 10.61 9.22 -4.35
N ARG A 81 10.76 8.06 -5.01
CA ARG A 81 12.00 7.66 -5.70
C ARG A 81 12.21 8.41 -6.99
N ARG A 82 11.14 8.72 -7.74
CA ARG A 82 11.19 9.46 -9.02
C ARG A 82 12.05 8.78 -10.08
N GLU A 83 12.14 7.45 -10.02
CA GLU A 83 12.91 6.64 -10.96
C GLU A 83 11.96 5.87 -11.88
N VAL A 84 12.13 6.04 -13.20
CA VAL A 84 11.40 5.29 -14.24
C VAL A 84 12.01 3.88 -14.45
N ARG A 85 13.13 3.57 -13.80
CA ARG A 85 13.81 2.28 -14.00
C ARG A 85 13.18 1.20 -13.14
N VAL A 86 12.76 0.11 -13.78
CA VAL A 86 12.46 -1.15 -13.09
C VAL A 86 13.78 -1.85 -12.81
N ARG A 87 14.06 -2.14 -11.53
CA ARG A 87 15.28 -2.88 -11.18
C ARG A 87 15.03 -4.37 -11.44
N LYS A 88 16.04 -5.11 -11.94
CA LYS A 88 15.97 -6.58 -12.12
C LYS A 88 15.30 -7.34 -10.96
N PRO A 89 15.61 -7.06 -9.68
CA PRO A 89 14.98 -7.78 -8.58
C PRO A 89 13.49 -7.46 -8.42
N GLU A 90 13.00 -6.32 -8.91
CA GLU A 90 11.58 -5.91 -8.83
C GLU A 90 10.67 -6.67 -9.82
N ILE A 91 11.25 -7.39 -10.79
CA ILE A 91 10.51 -8.17 -11.79
C ILE A 91 9.65 -9.24 -11.13
N ILE A 92 10.17 -9.94 -10.12
CA ILE A 92 9.44 -11.01 -9.43
C ILE A 92 8.21 -10.43 -8.72
N PRO A 93 8.31 -9.42 -7.84
CA PRO A 93 7.15 -8.74 -7.27
C PRO A 93 6.14 -8.24 -8.31
N ILE A 94 6.61 -7.65 -9.42
CA ILE A 94 5.73 -7.17 -10.50
C ILE A 94 4.92 -8.33 -11.10
N LEU A 95 5.54 -9.49 -11.33
CA LEU A 95 4.82 -10.67 -11.85
C LEU A 95 3.71 -11.11 -10.89
N PHE A 96 3.98 -11.16 -9.60
CA PHE A 96 2.96 -11.48 -8.58
C PHE A 96 1.83 -10.45 -8.56
N VAL A 97 2.16 -9.15 -8.63
CA VAL A 97 1.16 -8.06 -8.73
C VAL A 97 0.28 -8.24 -9.97
N LEU A 98 0.87 -8.52 -11.15
CA LEU A 98 0.13 -8.76 -12.39
C LEU A 98 -0.79 -9.99 -12.28
N PHE A 99 -0.30 -11.07 -11.68
CA PHE A 99 -1.09 -12.30 -11.44
C PHE A 99 -2.23 -12.08 -10.45
N GLY A 100 -2.17 -10.99 -9.67
CA GLY A 100 -3.24 -10.48 -8.81
C GLY A 100 -4.60 -10.36 -9.50
N PHE A 101 -4.61 -10.11 -10.81
CA PHE A 101 -5.84 -10.04 -11.61
C PHE A 101 -6.60 -11.37 -11.66
N VAL A 102 -5.90 -12.50 -11.61
CA VAL A 102 -6.49 -13.84 -11.62
C VAL A 102 -6.73 -14.34 -10.19
N ILE A 103 -5.77 -14.08 -9.30
CA ILE A 103 -5.76 -14.54 -7.91
C ILE A 103 -5.42 -13.34 -7.00
N PRO A 104 -6.40 -12.69 -6.35
CA PRO A 104 -6.20 -11.47 -5.55
C PRO A 104 -5.09 -11.57 -4.50
N GLU A 105 -4.89 -12.74 -3.91
CA GLU A 105 -3.87 -13.04 -2.92
C GLU A 105 -2.45 -12.89 -3.48
N SER A 106 -2.26 -13.16 -4.78
CA SER A 106 -0.99 -12.95 -5.47
C SER A 106 -0.60 -11.48 -5.50
N PHE A 107 -1.56 -10.56 -5.54
CA PHE A 107 -1.29 -9.12 -5.47
C PHE A 107 -0.62 -8.76 -4.14
N LEU A 108 -1.15 -9.27 -3.03
CA LEU A 108 -0.59 -9.05 -1.70
C LEU A 108 0.79 -9.68 -1.56
N ALA A 109 0.97 -10.90 -2.08
CA ALA A 109 2.28 -11.56 -2.10
C ALA A 109 3.32 -10.70 -2.81
N GLY A 110 2.96 -10.09 -3.96
CA GLY A 110 3.82 -9.17 -4.69
C GLY A 110 4.16 -7.90 -3.87
N GLY A 111 3.17 -7.30 -3.24
CA GLY A 111 3.36 -6.13 -2.36
C GLY A 111 4.27 -6.43 -1.16
N VAL A 112 4.07 -7.56 -0.49
CA VAL A 112 4.88 -8.01 0.64
C VAL A 112 6.30 -8.35 0.20
N LEU A 113 6.48 -9.06 -0.91
CA LEU A 113 7.80 -9.37 -1.45
C LEU A 113 8.58 -8.09 -1.75
N TYR A 114 7.96 -7.11 -2.39
CA TYR A 114 8.59 -5.82 -2.65
C TYR A 114 8.96 -5.08 -1.35
N PHE A 115 8.08 -5.11 -0.36
CA PHE A 115 8.36 -4.52 0.95
C PHE A 115 9.55 -5.19 1.64
N LEU A 116 9.63 -6.52 1.64
CA LEU A 116 10.78 -7.26 2.20
C LEU A 116 12.09 -6.94 1.48
N MET A 117 12.04 -6.73 0.15
CA MET A 117 13.21 -6.35 -0.65
C MET A 117 13.75 -4.96 -0.33
N MET A 118 12.92 -4.08 0.25
CA MET A 118 13.40 -2.79 0.76
C MET A 118 14.32 -2.93 1.98
N LYS A 119 14.47 -4.16 2.53
CA LYS A 119 15.17 -4.45 3.78
C LYS A 119 14.68 -3.52 4.90
N PRO A 120 13.40 -3.60 5.28
CA PRO A 120 12.87 -2.80 6.36
C PRO A 120 13.71 -3.05 7.62
N ASP A 121 14.06 -1.98 8.34
CA ASP A 121 14.70 -2.12 9.65
C ASP A 121 13.79 -2.96 10.56
N LEU A 122 14.39 -3.74 11.47
CA LEU A 122 13.64 -4.66 12.34
C LEU A 122 12.61 -3.90 13.18
N LYS A 123 12.90 -2.63 13.52
CA LYS A 123 11.99 -1.69 14.21
C LYS A 123 10.71 -1.38 13.42
N VAL A 124 10.75 -1.52 12.10
CA VAL A 124 9.65 -1.28 11.16
C VAL A 124 8.96 -2.59 10.79
N ALA A 125 9.71 -3.68 10.66
CA ALA A 125 9.15 -5.00 10.38
C ALA A 125 8.38 -5.57 11.59
N LEU A 126 8.92 -5.43 12.81
CA LEU A 126 8.36 -5.99 14.04
C LEU A 126 6.92 -5.52 14.30
N PRO A 127 6.59 -4.23 14.17
CA PRO A 127 5.22 -3.80 14.42
C PRO A 127 4.26 -4.20 13.31
N VAL A 128 4.69 -4.19 12.03
CA VAL A 128 3.86 -4.65 10.91
C VAL A 128 3.53 -6.13 11.06
N VAL A 129 4.54 -6.95 11.35
CA VAL A 129 4.36 -8.39 11.62
C VAL A 129 3.56 -8.62 12.90
N GLY A 130 3.79 -7.81 13.94
CA GLY A 130 3.04 -7.87 15.20
C GLY A 130 1.55 -7.59 15.01
N VAL A 131 1.21 -6.62 14.16
CA VAL A 131 -0.19 -6.33 13.84
C VAL A 131 -0.81 -7.42 12.97
N ILE A 132 -0.08 -7.97 11.99
CA ILE A 132 -0.56 -9.12 11.19
C ILE A 132 -0.83 -10.32 12.09
N LEU A 133 0.09 -10.63 13.02
CA LEU A 133 -0.07 -11.71 13.99
C LEU A 133 -1.22 -11.44 14.95
N ALA A 134 -1.38 -10.20 15.42
CA ALA A 134 -2.51 -9.83 16.25
C ALA A 134 -3.84 -10.04 15.50
N PHE A 135 -3.93 -9.63 14.23
CA PHE A 135 -5.11 -9.90 13.42
C PHE A 135 -5.37 -11.39 13.21
N ALA A 136 -4.32 -12.19 12.99
CA ALA A 136 -4.45 -13.63 12.82
C ALA A 136 -4.92 -14.33 14.12
N ILE A 137 -4.39 -13.93 15.27
CA ILE A 137 -4.71 -14.51 16.59
C ILE A 137 -6.09 -14.04 17.08
N PHE A 138 -6.41 -12.76 16.92
CA PHE A 138 -7.65 -12.16 17.42
C PHE A 138 -8.78 -12.11 16.39
N LYS A 139 -8.67 -12.86 15.29
CA LYS A 139 -9.66 -12.89 14.20
C LYS A 139 -11.09 -13.08 14.70
N GLU A 140 -11.31 -14.02 15.62
CA GLU A 140 -12.65 -14.33 16.14
C GLU A 140 -13.24 -13.19 16.99
N ASN A 141 -12.40 -12.50 17.77
CA ASN A 141 -12.81 -11.35 18.58
C ASN A 141 -13.05 -10.11 17.73
N LEU A 142 -12.27 -9.93 16.66
CA LEU A 142 -12.45 -8.83 15.71
C LEU A 142 -13.79 -8.94 14.99
N LEU A 143 -14.20 -10.14 14.57
CA LEU A 143 -15.49 -10.38 13.91
C LEU A 143 -16.70 -9.95 14.75
N GLY A 144 -16.58 -9.88 16.08
CA GLY A 144 -17.65 -9.48 17.00
C GLY A 144 -17.78 -7.98 17.29
N LEU A 145 -16.87 -7.12 16.81
CA LEU A 145 -16.79 -5.70 17.24
C LEU A 145 -17.80 -4.75 16.59
N GLY A 146 -18.53 -5.16 15.55
CA GLY A 146 -19.47 -4.30 14.81
C GLY A 146 -18.79 -3.15 14.03
N ALA A 147 -19.44 -2.64 12.98
CA ALA A 147 -18.83 -1.78 11.96
C ALA A 147 -17.92 -0.63 12.48
N SER A 148 -18.32 0.03 13.59
CA SER A 148 -17.56 1.11 14.21
C SER A 148 -16.27 0.66 14.91
N GLY A 149 -16.27 -0.50 15.57
CA GLY A 149 -15.09 -1.03 16.27
C GLY A 149 -14.00 -1.45 15.30
N GLN A 150 -14.37 -2.05 14.16
CA GLN A 150 -13.38 -2.43 13.15
C GLN A 150 -12.88 -1.27 12.29
N ALA A 151 -13.70 -0.25 12.01
CA ALA A 151 -13.21 0.96 11.33
C ALA A 151 -12.08 1.64 12.14
N VAL A 152 -12.16 1.60 13.47
CA VAL A 152 -11.10 2.12 14.36
C VAL A 152 -9.84 1.25 14.29
N VAL A 153 -9.97 -0.08 14.28
CA VAL A 153 -8.81 -0.98 14.15
C VAL A 153 -8.15 -0.87 12.77
N PHE A 154 -8.94 -0.76 11.70
CA PHE A 154 -8.44 -0.66 10.33
C PHE A 154 -7.87 0.73 10.03
N GLY A 155 -8.53 1.80 10.47
CA GLY A 155 -8.00 3.16 10.44
C GLY A 155 -6.71 3.27 11.26
N GLY A 156 -6.65 2.60 12.42
CA GLY A 156 -5.44 2.43 13.21
C GLY A 156 -4.34 1.71 12.43
N PHE A 157 -4.65 0.63 11.72
CA PHE A 157 -3.70 -0.11 10.88
C PHE A 157 -3.14 0.73 9.73
N VAL A 158 -4.00 1.47 9.02
CA VAL A 158 -3.59 2.34 7.91
C VAL A 158 -2.73 3.50 8.42
N LEU A 159 -3.14 4.17 9.50
CA LEU A 159 -2.37 5.24 10.14
C LEU A 159 -1.04 4.73 10.69
N PHE A 160 -1.04 3.54 11.28
CA PHE A 160 0.15 2.88 11.78
C PHE A 160 1.12 2.55 10.65
N THR A 161 0.65 1.94 9.57
CA THR A 161 1.46 1.59 8.40
C THR A 161 1.99 2.83 7.69
N LEU A 162 1.20 3.90 7.61
CA LEU A 162 1.64 5.21 7.10
C LEU A 162 2.72 5.83 7.99
N THR A 163 2.54 5.81 9.31
CA THR A 163 3.50 6.36 10.27
C THR A 163 4.82 5.59 10.22
N VAL A 164 4.75 4.27 10.09
CA VAL A 164 5.90 3.39 9.91
C VAL A 164 6.61 3.67 8.57
N ALA A 165 5.87 3.85 7.47
CA ALA A 165 6.43 4.24 6.17
C ALA A 165 7.09 5.63 6.20
N PHE A 166 6.56 6.57 6.99
CA PHE A 166 7.20 7.87 7.22
C PHE A 166 8.48 7.74 8.06
N LEU A 167 8.46 6.95 9.13
CA LEU A 167 9.63 6.66 9.98
C LEU A 167 10.76 5.97 9.19
N MET A 168 10.45 5.10 8.22
CA MET A 168 11.45 4.50 7.30
C MET A 168 12.32 5.55 6.59
N ARG A 169 11.76 6.74 6.32
CA ARG A 169 12.47 7.81 5.61
C ARG A 169 13.39 8.61 6.52
N GLU A 170 13.04 8.76 7.80
CA GLU A 170 13.89 9.42 8.79
C GLU A 170 15.04 8.53 9.24
N VAL A 171 14.82 7.23 9.46
CA VAL A 171 15.89 6.28 9.82
C VAL A 171 16.99 6.25 8.75
N LYS A 172 16.61 6.18 7.45
CA LYS A 172 17.59 6.28 6.34
C LYS A 172 18.34 7.61 6.30
N ARG A 173 17.81 8.69 6.87
CA ARG A 173 18.44 10.01 6.89
C ARG A 173 19.39 10.18 8.08
N VAL A 174 19.04 9.59 9.22
CA VAL A 174 19.83 9.63 10.46
C VAL A 174 21.05 8.71 10.36
N ASP A 175 20.93 7.55 9.72
CA ASP A 175 22.06 6.62 9.51
C ASP A 175 23.07 7.12 8.45
N MET A 176 22.75 8.16 7.67
CA MET A 176 23.72 8.84 6.80
C MET A 176 24.50 9.95 7.50
N LEU A 177 24.10 10.34 8.71
CA LEU A 177 24.70 11.43 9.50
C LEU A 177 25.51 10.91 10.71
N ARG A 178 25.77 9.60 10.79
CA ARG A 178 26.69 8.97 11.75
C ARG A 178 27.79 8.20 11.04
#